data_AF-W4RUM8-F1
#
_entry.id   AF-W4RUM8-F1
#
_cell.length_a   1.000
_cell.length_b   1.000
_cell.length_c   1.000
_cell.angle_alpha   90.00
_cell.angle_beta   90.00
_cell.angle_gamma   90.00
#
_symmetry.space_group_name_H-M   'P 1'
#
loop_
_entity.id
_entity.type
_entity.pdbx_description
1 polymer ?
#
loop_
_entity_poly.entity_id
_entity_poly.type
_entity_poly.pdbx_seq_one_letter_code
_entity_poly.pdbx_strand_id
1 'polypeptide(L)'
;MFINIYKEDLNFLSRNNASQSNQENNNKNSDTRNMEQAPVYKPERNQEIANNMTKEQVLNKLINTIDYFKTAKGSFEEYTQSGGQWVITYQLMLNGEESAGYSKVYNSVRAEKDHSTYFSKNKIWLLDEKAKTYNESDLVSKKLYGEPITIDKAIGETKVKKSSIYRDIPQIGFASHSLFPYELATKYLSDISKWEIEKQNEKLLNHNVIVVGGTLDKSKKAKIQSSTFKLWVDKDTGILIKYETYNDAGELINYLHTKELRINEKINKKTLSPNLKGFKQTH
;
A
#
# COMPACT_ATOMS: atom_id res chain seq x y z
N MET A 1 17.56 -3.45 -3.19
CA MET A 1 17.08 -2.49 -4.18
C MET A 1 15.87 -1.71 -3.67
N PHE A 2 14.86 -2.34 -3.04
CA PHE A 2 13.84 -1.58 -2.29
C PHE A 2 14.34 -0.95 -0.98
N ILE A 3 15.40 -1.47 -0.34
CA ILE A 3 16.10 -0.68 0.71
C ILE A 3 16.55 0.69 0.18
N ASN A 4 16.78 0.86 -1.13
CA ASN A 4 17.07 2.18 -1.70
C ASN A 4 15.81 2.99 -1.99
N ILE A 5 14.68 2.41 -2.39
CA ILE A 5 13.41 3.15 -2.54
C ILE A 5 12.88 3.56 -1.16
N TYR A 6 12.82 2.63 -0.20
CA TYR A 6 12.50 2.95 1.20
C TYR A 6 13.52 3.90 1.82
N LYS A 7 14.82 3.79 1.52
CA LYS A 7 15.80 4.81 1.98
C LYS A 7 15.65 6.12 1.23
N GLU A 8 15.29 6.18 -0.04
CA GLU A 8 15.12 7.44 -0.75
C GLU A 8 13.85 8.16 -0.27
N ASP A 9 12.75 7.43 -0.08
CA ASP A 9 11.51 7.95 0.52
C ASP A 9 11.73 8.33 2.01
N LEU A 10 12.45 7.53 2.80
CA LEU A 10 12.81 7.88 4.20
C LEU A 10 13.90 8.96 4.31
N ASN A 11 14.85 9.04 3.38
CA ASN A 11 15.88 10.09 3.35
C ASN A 11 15.30 11.42 2.86
N PHE A 12 14.28 11.37 1.99
CA PHE A 12 13.48 12.54 1.65
C PHE A 12 12.76 13.07 2.89
N LEU A 13 12.17 12.18 3.70
CA LEU A 13 11.54 12.54 4.98
C LEU A 13 12.53 13.04 6.05
N SER A 14 13.77 12.51 6.11
CA SER A 14 14.74 12.88 7.15
C SER A 14 15.43 14.22 6.92
N ARG A 15 15.62 14.64 5.66
CA ARG A 15 16.25 15.93 5.31
C ARG A 15 15.40 17.16 5.66
N ASN A 16 14.08 17.00 5.75
CA ASN A 16 13.16 18.13 5.90
C ASN A 16 12.72 18.40 7.36
N ASN A 17 13.22 17.63 8.33
CA ASN A 17 12.88 17.78 9.76
C ASN A 17 13.78 18.75 10.55
N ALA A 18 14.71 19.45 9.89
CA ALA A 18 15.57 20.45 10.53
C ALA A 18 15.12 21.89 10.20
N SER A 19 14.03 22.36 10.80
CA SER A 19 13.83 23.78 11.16
C SER A 19 12.53 23.97 11.94
N GLN A 20 12.67 24.55 13.14
CA GLN A 20 11.62 24.76 14.12
C GLN A 20 10.78 26.02 13.85
N SER A 21 9.53 25.92 14.32
CA SER A 21 8.68 26.91 15.00
C SER A 21 8.56 28.34 14.45
N ASN A 22 7.33 28.72 14.11
CA ASN A 22 6.61 29.75 14.88
C ASN A 22 5.09 29.63 14.68
N GLN A 23 4.35 29.89 15.75
CA GLN A 23 2.89 29.91 15.83
C GLN A 23 2.33 31.21 15.24
N GLU A 24 1.12 31.17 14.67
CA GLU A 24 0.08 32.16 14.95
C GLU A 24 -1.31 31.70 14.47
N ASN A 25 -2.32 32.10 15.25
CA ASN A 25 -3.74 31.76 15.17
C ASN A 25 -4.49 32.51 14.04
N ASN A 26 -5.59 31.93 13.52
CA ASN A 26 -6.95 32.52 13.62
C ASN A 26 -8.04 31.79 12.79
N ASN A 27 -9.01 31.22 13.52
CA ASN A 27 -10.47 31.24 13.39
C ASN A 27 -11.24 31.40 12.04
N LYS A 28 -12.18 30.44 11.88
CA LYS A 28 -13.65 30.55 11.62
C LYS A 28 -14.26 30.25 10.23
N ASN A 29 -15.25 29.34 10.31
CA ASN A 29 -16.54 29.20 9.61
C ASN A 29 -16.52 28.84 8.11
N SER A 30 -16.91 27.62 7.72
CA SER A 30 -18.25 26.98 7.68
C SER A 30 -19.13 27.49 6.54
N ASP A 31 -19.32 26.66 5.51
CA ASP A 31 -20.51 26.68 4.66
C ASP A 31 -20.64 25.34 3.92
N THR A 32 -21.47 24.46 4.46
CA THR A 32 -21.89 23.18 3.86
C THR A 32 -23.06 23.43 2.92
N ARG A 33 -22.85 23.23 1.61
CA ARG A 33 -23.95 23.08 0.64
C ARG A 33 -24.03 21.64 0.17
N ASN A 34 -25.17 21.03 0.47
CA ASN A 34 -25.60 19.72 0.00
C ASN A 34 -25.59 19.68 -1.53
N MET A 35 -24.84 18.73 -2.10
CA MET A 35 -25.00 18.32 -3.50
C MET A 35 -25.66 16.94 -3.51
N GLU A 36 -26.84 16.87 -4.12
CA GLU A 36 -27.58 15.64 -4.39
C GLU A 36 -26.71 14.61 -5.11
N GLN A 37 -26.66 13.39 -4.55
CA GLN A 37 -25.87 12.29 -5.08
C GLN A 37 -26.57 11.68 -6.31
N ALA A 38 -25.92 11.75 -7.47
CA ALA A 38 -26.31 11.01 -8.66
C ALA A 38 -26.34 9.49 -8.39
N PRO A 39 -27.21 8.71 -9.07
CA PRO A 39 -27.41 7.30 -8.79
C PRO A 39 -26.10 6.50 -8.97
N VAL A 40 -25.70 5.82 -7.89
CA VAL A 40 -24.51 4.97 -7.84
C VAL A 40 -24.78 3.70 -8.66
N TYR A 41 -24.29 3.67 -9.90
CA TYR A 41 -24.15 2.44 -10.67
C TYR A 41 -23.28 1.44 -9.87
N LYS A 42 -23.87 0.33 -9.43
CA LYS A 42 -23.16 -0.79 -8.79
C LYS A 42 -22.85 -1.83 -9.87
N PRO A 43 -21.59 -1.99 -10.31
CA PRO A 43 -21.23 -3.13 -11.15
C PRO A 43 -21.52 -4.43 -10.38
N GLU A 44 -21.98 -5.47 -11.09
CA GLU A 44 -22.17 -6.81 -10.50
C GLU A 44 -20.84 -7.27 -9.90
N ARG A 45 -20.81 -7.39 -8.57
CA ARG A 45 -19.67 -7.96 -7.87
C ARG A 45 -19.68 -9.46 -8.17
N ASN A 46 -18.64 -9.97 -8.83
CA ASN A 46 -18.41 -11.41 -8.93
C ASN A 46 -18.56 -12.04 -7.53
N GLN A 47 -19.19 -13.21 -7.43
CA GLN A 47 -19.37 -13.87 -6.13
C GLN A 47 -18.01 -14.08 -5.46
N GLU A 48 -17.83 -13.51 -4.27
CA GLU A 48 -16.58 -13.60 -3.50
C GLU A 48 -16.28 -15.05 -3.11
N ILE A 49 -15.00 -15.42 -3.08
CA ILE A 49 -14.57 -16.77 -2.72
C ILE A 49 -14.94 -17.06 -1.26
N ALA A 50 -15.94 -17.92 -1.04
CA ALA A 50 -16.36 -18.37 0.29
C ALA A 50 -15.63 -19.64 0.79
N ASN A 51 -15.03 -20.41 -0.12
CA ASN A 51 -14.36 -21.67 0.22
C ASN A 51 -13.13 -21.42 1.09
N ASN A 52 -12.86 -22.35 2.01
CA ASN A 52 -11.65 -22.29 2.83
C ASN A 52 -10.39 -22.34 1.95
N MET A 53 -9.37 -21.58 2.34
CA MET A 53 -8.07 -21.58 1.69
C MET A 53 -7.04 -22.31 2.56
N THR A 54 -6.07 -22.95 1.91
CA THR A 54 -4.86 -23.44 2.58
C THR A 54 -3.86 -22.30 2.79
N LYS A 55 -2.85 -22.54 3.64
CA LYS A 55 -1.78 -21.57 3.90
C LYS A 55 -1.02 -21.20 2.62
N GLU A 56 -0.76 -22.19 1.77
CA GLU A 56 -0.08 -22.04 0.49
C GLU A 56 -0.92 -21.16 -0.46
N GLN A 57 -2.23 -21.38 -0.50
CA GLN A 57 -3.12 -20.54 -1.31
C GLN A 57 -3.12 -19.08 -0.84
N VAL A 58 -3.11 -18.83 0.47
CA VAL A 58 -3.02 -17.47 1.03
C VAL A 58 -1.69 -16.82 0.68
N LEU A 59 -0.58 -17.54 0.88
CA LEU A 59 0.74 -17.02 0.55
C LEU A 59 0.86 -16.72 -0.95
N ASN A 60 0.36 -17.61 -1.80
CA ASN A 60 0.32 -17.42 -3.24
C ASN A 60 -0.49 -16.17 -3.64
N LYS A 61 -1.65 -15.93 -2.99
CA LYS A 61 -2.43 -14.70 -3.22
C LYS A 61 -1.63 -13.45 -2.88
N LEU A 62 -1.01 -13.39 -1.70
CA LEU A 62 -0.26 -12.23 -1.24
C LEU A 62 0.93 -11.89 -2.15
N ILE A 63 1.72 -12.89 -2.55
CA ILE A 63 2.90 -12.67 -3.42
C ILE A 63 2.50 -12.39 -4.88
N ASN A 64 1.28 -12.75 -5.29
CA ASN A 64 0.81 -12.57 -6.66
C ASN A 64 -0.41 -11.64 -6.78
N THR A 65 -0.57 -10.71 -5.83
CA THR A 65 -1.73 -9.80 -5.73
C THR A 65 -2.03 -9.05 -7.04
N ILE A 66 -0.99 -8.61 -7.78
CA ILE A 66 -1.10 -7.88 -9.06
C ILE A 66 -1.92 -8.63 -10.14
N ASP A 67 -2.00 -9.96 -10.06
CA ASP A 67 -2.67 -10.78 -11.08
C ASP A 67 -4.19 -10.89 -10.85
N TYR A 68 -4.67 -10.51 -9.67
CA TYR A 68 -6.04 -10.81 -9.23
C TYR A 68 -7.00 -9.61 -9.26
N PHE A 69 -6.53 -8.44 -9.72
CA PHE A 69 -7.38 -7.27 -9.89
C PHE A 69 -6.91 -6.38 -11.06
N LYS A 70 -7.82 -5.53 -11.54
CA LYS A 70 -7.57 -4.57 -12.64
C LYS A 70 -7.65 -3.13 -12.18
N THR A 71 -8.48 -2.83 -11.19
CA THR A 71 -8.56 -1.51 -10.60
C THR A 71 -8.70 -1.60 -9.09
N ALA A 72 -8.11 -0.64 -8.39
CA ALA A 72 -8.31 -0.47 -6.96
C ALA A 72 -8.40 1.02 -6.64
N LYS A 73 -9.36 1.40 -5.81
CA LYS A 73 -9.49 2.75 -5.26
C LYS A 73 -9.77 2.64 -3.78
N GLY A 74 -9.07 3.40 -2.98
CA GLY A 74 -9.26 3.30 -1.54
C GLY A 74 -8.48 4.32 -0.74
N SER A 75 -8.58 4.13 0.57
CA SER A 75 -7.78 4.84 1.55
C SER A 75 -7.48 3.94 2.73
N PHE A 76 -6.31 4.12 3.31
CA PHE A 76 -5.94 3.50 4.58
C PHE A 76 -5.18 4.47 5.44
N GLU A 77 -5.20 4.18 6.73
CA GLU A 77 -4.37 4.83 7.72
C GLU A 77 -3.22 3.89 8.08
N GLU A 78 -2.00 4.39 8.10
CA GLU A 78 -0.82 3.63 8.46
C GLU A 78 -0.09 4.32 9.61
N TYR A 79 0.35 3.52 10.58
CA TYR A 79 1.19 3.97 11.67
C TYR A 79 2.39 3.05 11.78
N THR A 80 3.54 3.68 12.01
CA THR A 80 4.74 2.97 12.43
C THR A 80 5.35 3.69 13.62
N GLN A 81 5.81 2.94 14.61
CA GLN A 81 6.43 3.52 15.81
C GLN A 81 7.59 4.45 15.48
N SER A 82 8.34 4.17 14.41
CA SER A 82 9.47 5.02 13.97
C SER A 82 9.10 6.14 13.01
N GLY A 83 7.95 6.06 12.34
CA GLY A 83 7.58 6.95 11.23
C GLY A 83 6.33 7.80 11.48
N GLY A 84 5.62 7.60 12.59
CA GLY A 84 4.37 8.31 12.89
C GLY A 84 3.18 7.76 12.10
N GLN A 85 2.15 8.59 11.95
CA GLN A 85 0.83 8.20 11.45
C GLN A 85 0.45 8.98 10.19
N TRP A 86 -0.01 8.28 9.16
CA TRP A 86 -0.28 8.79 7.84
C TRP A 86 -1.62 8.29 7.31
N VAL A 87 -2.29 9.12 6.50
CA VAL A 87 -3.44 8.69 5.70
C VAL A 87 -3.02 8.63 4.25
N ILE A 88 -3.25 7.49 3.61
CA ILE A 88 -2.93 7.25 2.21
C ILE A 88 -4.24 7.14 1.46
N THR A 89 -4.37 7.90 0.36
CA THR A 89 -5.49 7.77 -0.59
C THR A 89 -4.93 7.41 -1.95
N TYR A 90 -5.58 6.50 -2.66
CA TYR A 90 -5.02 5.98 -3.92
C TYR A 90 -6.08 5.61 -4.94
N GLN A 91 -5.64 5.56 -6.18
CA GLN A 91 -6.35 4.95 -7.28
C GLN A 91 -5.34 4.30 -8.22
N LEU A 92 -5.60 3.07 -8.62
CA LEU A 92 -4.74 2.27 -9.48
C LEU A 92 -5.54 1.65 -10.61
N MET A 93 -4.95 1.66 -11.80
CA MET A 93 -5.36 0.92 -12.98
C MET A 93 -4.22 0.03 -13.46
N LEU A 94 -4.56 -1.24 -13.65
CA LEU A 94 -3.68 -2.29 -14.14
C LEU A 94 -4.15 -2.68 -15.55
N ASN A 95 -3.48 -2.18 -16.58
CA ASN A 95 -3.83 -2.42 -17.99
C ASN A 95 -2.60 -2.41 -18.92
N GLY A 96 -1.65 -3.32 -18.70
CA GLY A 96 -0.43 -3.39 -19.52
C GLY A 96 0.39 -2.09 -19.45
N GLU A 97 0.85 -1.63 -20.61
CA GLU A 97 1.59 -0.37 -20.79
C GLU A 97 0.73 0.88 -20.50
N GLU A 98 -0.60 0.76 -20.48
CA GLU A 98 -1.52 1.85 -20.17
C GLU A 98 -1.86 1.91 -18.66
N SER A 99 -1.15 1.15 -17.83
CA SER A 99 -1.32 1.22 -16.38
C SER A 99 -0.99 2.61 -15.86
N ALA A 100 -1.77 3.06 -14.89
CA ALA A 100 -1.62 4.38 -14.30
C ALA A 100 -2.22 4.39 -12.90
N GLY A 101 -1.71 5.27 -12.04
CA GLY A 101 -2.15 5.33 -10.66
C GLY A 101 -1.57 6.51 -9.90
N TYR A 102 -2.13 6.73 -8.72
CA TYR A 102 -1.56 7.66 -7.77
C TYR A 102 -1.68 7.14 -6.34
N SER A 103 -0.80 7.65 -5.49
CA SER A 103 -0.90 7.62 -4.04
C SER A 103 -0.67 9.03 -3.52
N LYS A 104 -1.55 9.50 -2.64
CA LYS A 104 -1.42 10.78 -1.94
C LYS A 104 -1.36 10.50 -0.46
N VAL A 105 -0.36 11.08 0.20
CA VAL A 105 -0.10 10.86 1.60
C VAL A 105 -0.35 12.15 2.37
N TYR A 106 -1.07 12.01 3.48
CA TYR A 106 -1.45 13.09 4.37
C TYR A 106 -0.87 12.80 5.74
N ASN A 107 -0.32 13.83 6.39
CA ASN A 107 0.07 13.72 7.79
C ASN A 107 -1.19 13.70 8.66
N SER A 108 -1.36 12.68 9.50
CA SER A 108 -2.60 12.50 10.25
C SER A 108 -2.85 13.57 11.32
N VAL A 109 -1.79 14.21 11.83
CA VAL A 109 -1.90 15.26 12.87
C VAL A 109 -2.35 16.58 12.26
N ARG A 110 -1.83 16.93 11.07
CA ARG A 110 -2.12 18.22 10.43
C ARG A 110 -3.26 18.16 9.41
N ALA A 111 -3.66 16.96 9.00
CA ALA A 111 -4.57 16.73 7.87
C ALA A 111 -4.10 17.41 6.56
N GLU A 112 -2.82 17.71 6.47
CA GLU A 112 -2.19 18.35 5.32
C GLU A 112 -1.61 17.29 4.39
N LYS A 113 -1.77 17.52 3.09
CA LYS A 113 -1.18 16.66 2.08
C LYS A 113 0.32 16.94 2.03
N ASP A 114 1.10 15.88 2.24
CA ASP A 114 2.55 15.97 2.38
C ASP A 114 3.23 15.69 1.04
N HIS A 115 2.98 14.50 0.48
CA HIS A 115 3.55 14.09 -0.80
C HIS A 115 2.54 13.33 -1.65
N SER A 116 2.78 13.33 -2.96
CA SER A 116 2.01 12.53 -3.91
C SER A 116 2.90 11.87 -4.94
N THR A 117 2.63 10.60 -5.19
CA THR A 117 3.24 9.83 -6.28
C THR A 117 2.19 9.62 -7.35
N TYR A 118 2.53 9.93 -8.59
CA TYR A 118 1.75 9.57 -9.76
C TYR A 118 2.62 8.73 -10.68
N PHE A 119 2.05 7.73 -11.32
CA PHE A 119 2.70 7.06 -12.44
C PHE A 119 1.70 6.86 -13.58
N SER A 120 2.19 6.95 -14.80
CA SER A 120 1.40 6.67 -15.99
C SER A 120 2.33 6.37 -17.16
N LYS A 121 2.03 5.31 -17.90
CA LYS A 121 2.81 4.87 -19.06
C LYS A 121 4.27 4.60 -18.68
N ASN A 122 5.16 5.54 -18.99
CA ASN A 122 6.60 5.45 -18.79
C ASN A 122 7.14 6.48 -17.81
N LYS A 123 6.28 7.25 -17.14
CA LYS A 123 6.71 8.34 -16.26
C LYS A 123 6.22 8.15 -14.83
N ILE A 124 7.03 8.63 -13.91
CA ILE A 124 6.68 8.84 -12.51
C ILE A 124 6.84 10.31 -12.16
N TRP A 125 5.91 10.82 -11.36
CA TRP A 125 5.98 12.15 -10.77
C TRP A 125 5.97 12.01 -9.25
N LEU A 126 6.94 12.65 -8.61
CA LEU A 126 7.03 12.77 -7.16
C LEU A 126 6.80 14.24 -6.81
N LEU A 127 5.65 14.53 -6.19
CA LEU A 127 5.24 15.88 -5.82
C LEU A 127 5.45 16.08 -4.32
N ASP A 128 6.19 17.12 -3.97
CA ASP A 128 6.17 17.71 -2.63
C ASP A 128 5.02 18.72 -2.59
N GLU A 129 3.95 18.33 -1.89
CA GLU A 129 2.71 19.09 -1.87
C GLU A 129 2.80 20.29 -0.92
N LYS A 130 3.78 20.34 -0.02
CA LYS A 130 4.04 21.46 0.88
C LYS A 130 4.92 22.52 0.21
N ALA A 131 6.04 22.10 -0.35
CA ALA A 131 6.98 22.99 -1.05
C ALA A 131 6.47 23.41 -2.44
N LYS A 132 5.43 22.74 -2.96
CA LYS A 132 4.93 22.91 -4.32
C LYS A 132 6.05 22.70 -5.35
N THR A 133 6.79 21.61 -5.19
CA THR A 133 7.81 21.18 -6.14
C THR A 133 7.52 19.78 -6.66
N TYR A 134 8.09 19.41 -7.80
CA TYR A 134 8.00 18.06 -8.31
C TYR A 134 9.25 17.62 -9.04
N ASN A 135 9.52 16.31 -9.00
CA ASN A 135 10.45 15.65 -9.90
C ASN A 135 9.68 14.74 -10.86
N GLU A 136 10.16 14.66 -12.09
CA GLU A 136 9.65 13.76 -13.12
C GLU A 136 10.81 12.87 -13.58
N SER A 137 10.57 11.57 -13.68
CA SER A 137 11.55 10.63 -14.23
C SER A 137 10.87 9.51 -15.00
N ASP A 138 11.67 8.80 -15.80
CA ASP A 138 11.21 7.59 -16.48
C ASP A 138 11.05 6.43 -15.48
N LEU A 139 10.08 5.54 -15.75
CA LEU A 139 9.94 4.31 -14.99
C LEU A 139 11.16 3.41 -15.17
N VAL A 140 11.61 2.84 -14.05
CA VAL A 140 12.75 1.90 -14.02
C VAL A 140 12.46 0.64 -14.85
N SER A 141 11.20 0.20 -14.87
CA SER A 141 10.74 -0.88 -15.76
C SER A 141 9.48 -0.47 -16.51
N LYS A 142 9.47 -0.78 -17.81
CA LYS A 142 8.33 -0.56 -18.72
C LYS A 142 7.42 -1.79 -18.80
N LYS A 143 7.88 -2.95 -18.33
CA LYS A 143 7.10 -4.18 -18.29
C LYS A 143 6.52 -4.36 -16.91
N LEU A 144 5.40 -3.69 -16.66
CA LEU A 144 4.45 -4.20 -15.67
C LEU A 144 3.97 -5.56 -16.20
N TYR A 145 3.72 -6.52 -15.32
CA TYR A 145 3.40 -7.93 -15.65
C TYR A 145 4.60 -8.79 -16.04
N GLY A 146 4.83 -9.80 -15.22
CA GLY A 146 5.70 -10.94 -15.50
C GLY A 146 5.07 -12.21 -14.93
N GLU A 147 5.66 -13.36 -15.26
CA GLU A 147 5.17 -14.66 -14.80
C GLU A 147 4.95 -14.69 -13.28
N PRO A 148 3.81 -15.26 -12.81
CA PRO A 148 3.57 -15.47 -11.39
C PRO A 148 4.77 -16.05 -10.66
N ILE A 149 5.05 -15.53 -9.48
CA ILE A 149 6.15 -16.01 -8.64
C ILE A 149 5.65 -17.23 -7.88
N THR A 150 6.39 -18.33 -7.93
CA THR A 150 6.12 -19.50 -7.09
C THR A 150 6.56 -19.25 -5.66
N ILE A 151 5.91 -19.89 -4.69
CA ILE A 151 6.25 -19.77 -3.27
C ILE A 151 7.73 -20.09 -3.05
N ASP A 152 8.24 -21.20 -3.60
CA ASP A 152 9.64 -21.61 -3.47
C ASP A 152 10.61 -20.54 -3.97
N LYS A 153 10.29 -19.86 -5.07
CA LYS A 153 11.11 -18.77 -5.59
C LYS A 153 11.04 -17.54 -4.67
N ALA A 154 9.88 -17.28 -4.06
CA ALA A 154 9.66 -16.13 -3.19
C ALA A 154 10.36 -16.27 -1.81
N ILE A 155 10.36 -17.46 -1.23
CA ILE A 155 10.88 -17.72 0.13
C ILE A 155 12.21 -18.48 0.16
N GLY A 156 12.58 -19.16 -0.92
CA GLY A 156 13.74 -20.04 -0.97
C GLY A 156 15.09 -19.32 -0.91
N GLU A 157 16.12 -20.06 -0.50
CA GLU A 157 17.51 -19.62 -0.57
C GLU A 157 18.02 -19.68 -2.01
N THR A 158 17.65 -18.69 -2.81
CA THR A 158 18.16 -18.62 -4.18
C THR A 158 19.59 -18.08 -4.18
N LYS A 159 20.50 -18.69 -4.95
CA LYS A 159 21.83 -18.09 -5.30
C LYS A 159 21.71 -16.80 -6.13
N VAL A 160 20.50 -16.46 -6.55
CA VAL A 160 20.17 -15.28 -7.36
C VAL A 160 20.00 -14.07 -6.43
N LYS A 161 20.45 -12.88 -6.88
CA LYS A 161 20.23 -11.64 -6.14
C LYS A 161 18.74 -11.45 -5.89
N LYS A 162 18.31 -11.29 -4.61
CA LYS A 162 16.90 -11.09 -4.25
C LYS A 162 16.18 -10.03 -5.11
N SER A 163 16.89 -8.98 -5.54
CA SER A 163 16.34 -7.92 -6.39
C SER A 163 15.81 -8.38 -7.76
N SER A 164 16.33 -9.47 -8.33
CA SER A 164 15.85 -10.00 -9.63
C SER A 164 14.76 -11.06 -9.50
N ILE A 165 14.27 -11.30 -8.28
CA ILE A 165 13.17 -12.24 -7.99
C ILE A 165 11.85 -11.49 -7.88
N TYR A 166 11.88 -10.25 -7.39
CA TYR A 166 10.70 -9.41 -7.30
C TYR A 166 10.15 -9.14 -8.70
N ARG A 167 8.84 -9.27 -8.84
CA ARG A 167 8.14 -8.83 -10.04
C ARG A 167 8.14 -7.31 -10.08
N ASP A 168 8.19 -6.77 -11.29
CA ASP A 168 7.97 -5.36 -11.53
C ASP A 168 6.52 -5.03 -11.15
N ILE A 169 6.38 -4.26 -10.07
CA ILE A 169 5.11 -3.72 -9.60
C ILE A 169 5.02 -2.24 -9.97
N PRO A 170 3.80 -1.70 -10.13
CA PRO A 170 3.64 -0.27 -10.35
C PRO A 170 4.27 0.56 -9.24
N GLN A 171 5.02 1.60 -9.63
CA GLN A 171 5.62 2.56 -8.70
C GLN A 171 4.55 3.54 -8.18
N ILE A 172 3.67 3.05 -7.30
CA ILE A 172 2.53 3.81 -6.73
C ILE A 172 2.79 4.30 -5.29
N GLY A 173 4.06 4.38 -4.88
CA GLY A 173 4.44 4.84 -3.53
C GLY A 173 3.78 4.03 -2.41
N PHE A 174 3.38 4.70 -1.34
CA PHE A 174 2.86 4.07 -0.11
C PHE A 174 1.63 3.18 -0.33
N ALA A 175 0.81 3.42 -1.36
CA ALA A 175 -0.32 2.54 -1.65
C ALA A 175 0.08 1.08 -1.91
N SER A 176 1.33 0.83 -2.29
CA SER A 176 1.89 -0.52 -2.45
C SER A 176 1.87 -1.35 -1.16
N HIS A 177 1.88 -0.73 0.03
CA HIS A 177 1.86 -1.45 1.31
C HIS A 177 0.59 -2.29 1.49
N SER A 178 -0.53 -1.83 0.93
CA SER A 178 -1.80 -2.58 0.90
C SER A 178 -1.95 -3.38 -0.38
N LEU A 179 -1.66 -2.78 -1.54
CA LEU A 179 -1.97 -3.35 -2.85
C LEU A 179 -0.99 -4.45 -3.29
N PHE A 180 0.24 -4.44 -2.78
CA PHE A 180 1.30 -5.36 -3.19
C PHE A 180 2.10 -5.87 -1.97
N PRO A 181 1.48 -6.63 -1.05
CA PRO A 181 2.07 -7.03 0.24
C PRO A 181 3.14 -8.14 0.12
N TYR A 182 3.81 -8.28 -1.03
CA TYR A 182 4.78 -9.34 -1.32
C TYR A 182 5.91 -9.40 -0.27
N GLU A 183 6.53 -8.25 0.03
CA GLU A 183 7.67 -8.20 0.95
C GLU A 183 7.24 -8.56 2.38
N LEU A 184 6.07 -8.07 2.79
CA LEU A 184 5.48 -8.41 4.07
C LEU A 184 5.21 -9.92 4.15
N ALA A 185 4.57 -10.49 3.13
CA ALA A 185 4.26 -11.91 3.08
C ALA A 185 5.51 -12.80 3.12
N THR A 186 6.50 -12.51 2.27
CA THR A 186 7.77 -13.26 2.24
C THR A 186 8.59 -13.08 3.52
N LYS A 187 8.44 -11.96 4.24
CA LYS A 187 9.13 -11.74 5.51
C LYS A 187 8.40 -12.40 6.68
N TYR A 188 7.07 -12.39 6.71
CA TYR A 188 6.30 -12.78 7.91
C TYR A 188 5.82 -14.22 7.81
N LEU A 189 5.55 -14.71 6.60
CA LEU A 189 4.91 -16.00 6.36
C LEU A 189 5.86 -17.06 5.79
N SER A 190 7.16 -16.75 5.66
CA SER A 190 8.16 -17.69 5.11
C SER A 190 8.25 -19.00 5.87
N ASP A 191 8.07 -18.96 7.19
CA ASP A 191 8.03 -20.15 8.03
C ASP A 191 6.57 -20.53 8.28
N ILE A 192 6.08 -21.52 7.51
CA ILE A 192 4.69 -21.99 7.53
C ILE A 192 4.27 -22.51 8.92
N SER A 193 5.23 -22.92 9.76
CA SER A 193 4.98 -23.41 11.11
C SER A 193 4.68 -22.30 12.13
N LYS A 194 4.97 -21.03 11.80
CA LYS A 194 4.90 -19.89 12.75
C LYS A 194 3.66 -19.04 12.66
N TRP A 195 2.70 -19.43 11.84
CA TRP A 195 1.46 -18.72 11.66
C TRP A 195 0.32 -19.69 11.37
N GLU A 196 -0.90 -19.26 11.59
CA GLU A 196 -2.11 -20.02 11.28
C GLU A 196 -3.18 -19.14 10.63
N ILE A 197 -4.12 -19.79 9.96
CA ILE A 197 -5.35 -19.13 9.53
C ILE A 197 -6.29 -19.15 10.73
N GLU A 198 -6.45 -17.99 11.36
CA GLU A 198 -7.33 -17.84 12.51
C GLU A 198 -8.81 -17.80 12.09
N LYS A 199 -9.10 -17.21 10.92
CA LYS A 199 -10.46 -17.14 10.36
C LYS A 199 -10.44 -17.25 8.85
N GLN A 200 -11.32 -18.09 8.32
CA GLN A 200 -11.43 -18.35 6.88
C GLN A 200 -12.32 -17.36 6.13
N ASN A 201 -13.30 -16.74 6.81
CA ASN A 201 -14.34 -15.90 6.20
C ASN A 201 -14.80 -14.79 7.16
N GLU A 202 -13.97 -13.77 7.36
CA GLU A 202 -14.35 -12.54 8.06
C GLU A 202 -14.91 -11.52 7.06
N LYS A 203 -15.98 -10.81 7.41
CA LYS A 203 -16.49 -9.72 6.58
C LYS A 203 -15.91 -8.39 7.05
N LEU A 204 -15.19 -7.70 6.16
CA LEU A 204 -14.58 -6.40 6.43
C LEU A 204 -14.67 -5.50 5.19
N LEU A 205 -15.20 -4.28 5.34
CA LEU A 205 -15.44 -3.34 4.23
C LEU A 205 -16.27 -3.95 3.07
N ASN A 206 -17.19 -4.85 3.41
CA ASN A 206 -17.97 -5.69 2.50
C ASN A 206 -17.17 -6.77 1.74
N HIS A 207 -15.88 -6.95 1.97
CA HIS A 207 -15.08 -8.01 1.33
C HIS A 207 -15.04 -9.26 2.20
N ASN A 208 -14.82 -10.43 1.60
CA ASN A 208 -14.56 -11.68 2.31
C ASN A 208 -13.06 -11.82 2.57
N VAL A 209 -12.70 -11.91 3.84
CA VAL A 209 -11.35 -11.74 4.33
C VAL A 209 -10.88 -12.98 5.06
N ILE A 210 -9.65 -13.39 4.78
CA ILE A 210 -8.94 -14.39 5.57
C ILE A 210 -8.05 -13.68 6.60
N VAL A 211 -8.11 -14.16 7.83
CA VAL A 211 -7.31 -13.62 8.94
C VAL A 211 -6.21 -14.60 9.27
N VAL A 212 -4.97 -14.12 9.19
CA VAL A 212 -3.76 -14.87 9.48
C VAL A 212 -3.05 -14.22 10.65
N GLY A 213 -2.64 -15.02 11.63
CA GLY A 213 -1.86 -14.57 12.78
C GLY A 213 -0.64 -15.44 12.99
N GLY A 214 0.42 -14.88 13.56
CA GLY A 214 1.65 -15.62 13.79
C GLY A 214 2.73 -14.87 14.56
N THR A 215 3.90 -15.50 14.66
CA THR A 215 5.09 -14.99 15.37
C THR A 215 6.24 -14.71 14.42
N LEU A 216 7.05 -13.71 14.75
CA LEU A 216 8.25 -13.36 14.00
C LEU A 216 9.50 -14.02 14.58
N ASP A 217 10.41 -14.44 13.69
CA ASP A 217 11.71 -14.99 14.06
C ASP A 217 12.55 -14.00 14.87
N LYS A 218 13.38 -14.51 15.80
CA LYS A 218 14.28 -13.67 16.63
C LYS A 218 15.11 -12.67 15.82
N SER A 219 15.63 -13.09 14.66
CA SER A 219 16.42 -12.22 13.76
C SER A 219 15.59 -11.09 13.13
N LYS A 220 14.28 -11.29 12.95
CA LYS A 220 13.32 -10.30 12.48
C LYS A 220 12.88 -9.39 13.63
N LYS A 221 12.60 -9.95 14.82
CA LYS A 221 12.24 -9.20 16.05
C LYS A 221 13.20 -8.06 16.33
N ALA A 222 14.50 -8.32 16.30
CA ALA A 222 15.54 -7.32 16.59
C ALA A 222 15.54 -6.11 15.64
N LYS A 223 15.03 -6.26 14.41
CA LYS A 223 15.03 -5.19 13.40
C LYS A 223 13.75 -4.36 13.36
N ILE A 224 12.60 -4.95 13.68
CA ILE A 224 11.28 -4.30 13.59
C ILE A 224 10.57 -4.18 14.94
N GLN A 225 11.22 -4.59 16.02
CA GLN A 225 10.72 -4.56 17.41
C GLN A 225 9.34 -5.23 17.61
N SER A 226 8.94 -6.06 16.63
CA SER A 226 7.66 -6.76 16.59
C SER A 226 7.88 -8.25 16.81
N SER A 227 6.97 -8.84 17.57
CA SER A 227 7.00 -10.24 18.00
C SER A 227 5.88 -11.07 17.41
N THR A 228 4.67 -10.51 17.33
CA THR A 228 3.53 -11.15 16.66
C THR A 228 2.94 -10.21 15.62
N PHE A 229 2.17 -10.79 14.71
CA PHE A 229 1.50 -10.04 13.65
C PHE A 229 0.11 -10.63 13.37
N LYS A 230 -0.73 -9.81 12.74
CA LYS A 230 -2.02 -10.22 12.23
C LYS A 230 -2.33 -9.54 10.90
N LEU A 231 -2.76 -10.32 9.91
CA LEU A 231 -3.02 -9.89 8.55
C LEU A 231 -4.47 -10.21 8.17
N TRP A 232 -5.17 -9.25 7.59
CA TRP A 232 -6.49 -9.40 7.00
C TRP A 232 -6.35 -9.24 5.49
N VAL A 233 -6.51 -10.35 4.80
CA VAL A 233 -6.25 -10.45 3.36
C VAL A 233 -7.57 -10.65 2.62
N ASP A 234 -7.82 -9.82 1.62
CA ASP A 234 -8.93 -10.04 0.70
C ASP A 234 -8.74 -11.37 -0.05
N LYS A 235 -9.72 -12.28 0.02
CA LYS A 235 -9.56 -13.64 -0.53
C LYS A 235 -9.51 -13.65 -2.06
N ASP A 236 -10.23 -12.73 -2.69
CA ASP A 236 -10.33 -12.68 -4.14
C ASP A 236 -9.02 -12.17 -4.75
N THR A 237 -8.39 -11.19 -4.10
CA THR A 237 -7.27 -10.46 -4.68
C THR A 237 -5.92 -10.67 -4.02
N GLY A 238 -5.88 -10.94 -2.71
CA GLY A 238 -4.63 -10.88 -1.93
C GLY A 238 -4.30 -9.48 -1.40
N ILE A 239 -5.12 -8.46 -1.65
CA ILE A 239 -4.92 -7.11 -1.11
C ILE A 239 -4.97 -7.16 0.42
N LEU A 240 -4.01 -6.51 1.06
CA LEU A 240 -3.93 -6.41 2.51
C LEU A 240 -4.85 -5.29 2.99
N ILE A 241 -6.02 -5.67 3.51
CA ILE A 241 -7.04 -4.73 4.01
C ILE A 241 -6.65 -4.19 5.37
N LYS A 242 -6.04 -5.03 6.21
CA LYS A 242 -5.58 -4.65 7.53
C LYS A 242 -4.29 -5.39 7.88
N TYR A 243 -3.35 -4.73 8.54
CA TYR A 243 -2.28 -5.41 9.27
C TYR A 243 -2.01 -4.75 10.61
N GLU A 244 -1.56 -5.55 11.56
CA GLU A 244 -1.13 -5.11 12.88
C GLU A 244 0.12 -5.90 13.28
N THR A 245 1.05 -5.25 13.97
CA THR A 245 2.16 -5.94 14.65
C THR A 245 2.27 -5.49 16.10
N TYR A 246 2.70 -6.44 16.94
CA TYR A 246 2.72 -6.26 18.39
C TYR A 246 4.10 -6.59 18.95
N ASN A 247 4.53 -5.87 19.98
CA ASN A 247 5.78 -6.18 20.70
C ASN A 247 5.60 -7.35 21.69
N ASP A 248 6.65 -7.71 22.44
CA ASP A 248 6.59 -8.80 23.43
C ASP A 248 5.64 -8.50 24.61
N ALA A 249 5.32 -7.22 24.87
CA ALA A 249 4.32 -6.81 25.87
C ALA A 249 2.88 -6.87 25.33
N GLY A 250 2.69 -7.21 24.05
CA GLY A 250 1.38 -7.24 23.40
C GLY A 250 0.87 -5.87 22.95
N GLU A 251 1.71 -4.84 22.94
CA GLU A 251 1.33 -3.49 22.52
C GLU A 251 1.40 -3.36 21.00
N LEU A 252 0.40 -2.70 20.40
CA LEU A 252 0.35 -2.40 18.98
C LEU A 252 1.41 -1.35 18.61
N ILE A 253 2.33 -1.70 17.72
CA ILE A 253 3.45 -0.82 17.36
C ILE A 253 3.51 -0.45 15.88
N ASN A 254 2.86 -1.22 15.00
CA ASN A 254 2.66 -0.84 13.61
C ASN A 254 1.26 -1.30 13.16
N TYR A 255 0.62 -0.52 12.30
CA TYR A 255 -0.62 -0.93 11.67
C TYR A 255 -0.84 -0.31 10.30
N LEU A 256 -1.66 -0.97 9.50
CA LEU A 256 -2.38 -0.39 8.36
C LEU A 256 -3.84 -0.76 8.48
N HIS A 257 -4.71 0.24 8.50
CA HIS A 257 -6.16 0.09 8.64
C HIS A 257 -6.87 0.75 7.45
N THR A 258 -7.37 -0.07 6.53
CA THR A 258 -8.16 0.43 5.39
C THR A 258 -9.48 1.03 5.86
N LYS A 259 -9.82 2.21 5.33
CA LYS A 259 -11.09 2.91 5.58
C LYS A 259 -12.06 2.69 4.42
N GLU A 260 -11.53 2.69 3.19
CA GLU A 260 -12.31 2.46 1.98
C GLU A 260 -11.54 1.59 1.00
N LEU A 261 -12.23 0.64 0.36
CA LEU A 261 -11.68 -0.21 -0.68
C LEU A 261 -12.73 -0.60 -1.70
N ARG A 262 -12.47 -0.25 -2.96
CA ARG A 262 -13.27 -0.61 -4.14
C ARG A 262 -12.34 -1.26 -5.15
N ILE A 263 -12.70 -2.46 -5.58
CA ILE A 263 -11.87 -3.32 -6.44
C ILE A 263 -12.65 -3.62 -7.72
N ASN A 264 -11.97 -3.59 -8.87
CA ASN A 264 -12.54 -3.90 -10.19
C ASN A 264 -13.74 -3.02 -10.57
N GLU A 265 -13.88 -1.85 -9.93
CA GLU A 265 -14.84 -0.82 -10.31
C GLU A 265 -14.27 0.12 -11.38
N LYS A 266 -15.16 0.78 -12.11
CA LYS A 266 -14.77 1.82 -13.08
C LYS A 266 -14.11 2.99 -12.35
N ILE A 267 -12.96 3.42 -12.85
CA ILE A 267 -12.21 4.54 -12.31
C ILE A 267 -12.20 5.73 -13.27
N ASN A 268 -12.07 6.94 -12.74
CA ASN A 268 -11.93 8.14 -13.55
C ASN A 268 -10.47 8.31 -14.00
N LYS A 269 -10.17 8.04 -15.27
CA LYS A 269 -8.80 8.13 -15.82
C LYS A 269 -8.22 9.55 -15.75
N LYS A 270 -9.06 10.60 -15.76
CA LYS A 270 -8.59 12.00 -15.70
C LYS A 270 -7.89 12.33 -14.38
N THR A 271 -8.14 11.56 -13.31
CA THR A 271 -7.49 11.79 -12.00
C THR A 271 -6.15 11.08 -11.87
N LEU A 272 -5.73 10.31 -12.87
CA LEU A 272 -4.50 9.49 -12.83
C LEU A 272 -3.25 10.25 -13.31
N SER A 273 -3.38 11.53 -13.61
CA SER A 273 -2.27 12.42 -13.93
C SER A 273 -2.23 13.59 -12.94
N PRO A 274 -1.04 14.07 -12.56
CA PRO A 274 -0.92 15.19 -11.63
C PRO A 274 -1.38 16.49 -12.28
N ASN A 275 -1.97 17.38 -11.48
CA ASN A 275 -2.13 18.79 -11.86
C ASN A 275 -0.93 19.57 -11.35
N LEU A 276 -0.04 19.97 -12.27
CA LEU A 276 1.22 20.63 -11.95
C LEU A 276 1.09 22.17 -11.87
N LYS A 277 -0.11 22.73 -11.99
CA LYS A 277 -0.31 24.18 -11.87
C LYS A 277 0.18 24.69 -10.51
N GLY A 278 1.12 25.62 -10.52
CA GLY A 278 1.71 26.20 -9.31
C GLY A 278 2.86 25.38 -8.71
N PHE A 279 3.22 24.24 -9.31
CA PHE A 279 4.40 23.49 -8.92
C PHE A 279 5.64 23.94 -9.70
N LYS A 280 6.80 23.91 -9.06
CA LYS A 280 8.11 24.12 -9.69
C LYS A 280 8.82 22.79 -9.89
N GLN A 281 9.33 22.54 -11.09
CA GLN A 281 10.13 21.35 -11.35
C GLN A 281 11.50 21.47 -10.68
N THR A 282 11.91 20.44 -9.96
CA THR A 282 13.27 20.28 -9.44
C THR A 282 14.01 19.25 -10.30
N HIS A 283 15.34 19.33 -10.32
CA HIS A 283 16.23 18.41 -11.04
C HIS A 283 17.01 17.57 -10.04
#